data_AF-A0A7X8ESP8-F1
#
_entry.id   AF-A0A7X8ESP8-F1
#
_cell.length_a   1.000
_cell.length_b   1.000
_cell.length_c   1.000
_cell.angle_alpha   90.00
_cell.angle_beta   90.00
_cell.angle_gamma   90.00
#
_symmetry.space_group_name_H-M   'P 1'
#
loop_
_entity.id
_entity.type
_entity.pdbx_description
1 polymer ?
#
loop_
_entity_poly.entity_id
_entity_poly.type
_entity_poly.pdbx_seq_one_letter_code
_entity_poly.pdbx_strand_id
1 'polypeptide(L)' 'MFEILKMRFEKNFVRMDQLRQYVLLGKITAEQFETITQISY' A
#
# COMPACT_ATOMS: atom_id res chain seq x y z
N MET A 1 1.47 -5.17 9.52
CA MET A 1 0.99 -3.91 8.88
C MET A 1 0.72 -4.13 7.40
N PHE A 2 1.71 -4.67 6.67
CA PHE A 2 1.61 -4.99 5.24
C PHE A 2 0.41 -5.87 4.85
N GLU A 3 0.22 -7.04 5.49
CA GLU A 3 -0.91 -7.93 5.16
C GLU A 3 -2.27 -7.31 5.42
N ILE A 4 -2.38 -6.47 6.46
CA ILE A 4 -3.61 -5.73 6.76
C ILE A 4 -3.87 -4.67 5.68
N LEU A 5 -2.84 -3.95 5.24
CA LEU A 5 -2.95 -2.99 4.14
C LEU A 5 -3.32 -3.68 2.83
N LYS A 6 -2.75 -4.86 2.56
CA LYS A 6 -3.08 -5.68 1.39
C LYS A 6 -4.56 -6.09 1.39
N MET A 7 -5.05 -6.70 2.48
CA MET A 7 -6.47 -7.05 2.61
C MET A 7 -7.39 -5.82 2.52
N ARG A 8 -6.99 -4.70 3.12
CA ARG A 8 -7.77 -3.45 3.06
C ARG A 8 -7.78 -2.86 1.65
N PHE A 9 -6.69 -2.95 0.91
CA PHE A 9 -6.61 -2.53 -0.48
C PHE A 9 -7.50 -3.41 -1.37
N GLU A 10 -7.43 -4.73 -1.21
CA GLU A 10 -8.32 -5.68 -1.92
C GLU A 10 -9.81 -5.43 -1.61
N LYS A 11 -10.12 -5.04 -0.37
CA LYS A 11 -11.48 -4.67 0.05
C LYS A 11 -11.88 -3.23 -0.27
N ASN A 12 -11.11 -2.48 -1.05
CA ASN A 12 -11.34 -1.06 -1.37
C ASN A 12 -11.42 -0.11 -0.15
N PHE A 13 -10.91 -0.52 1.01
CA PHE A 13 -10.83 0.34 2.21
C PHE A 13 -9.71 1.37 2.14
N VAL A 14 -8.64 1.05 1.39
CA VAL A 14 -7.48 1.92 1.23
C VAL A 14 -7.27 2.17 -0.25
N ARG A 15 -7.15 3.44 -0.64
CA ARG A 15 -6.85 3.84 -2.02
C ARG A 15 -5.35 3.86 -2.28
N MET A 16 -4.96 3.78 -3.55
CA MET A 16 -3.55 3.93 -3.96
C MET A 16 -2.92 5.22 -3.41
N ASP A 17 -3.66 6.33 -3.41
CA ASP A 17 -3.16 7.60 -2.88
C ASP A 17 -2.78 7.51 -1.39
N GLN A 18 -3.61 6.83 -0.59
CA GLN A 18 -3.30 6.55 0.81
C GLN A 18 -2.10 5.61 0.96
N LEU A 19 -1.97 4.60 0.10
CA LEU A 19 -0.78 3.74 0.08
C LEU A 19 0.49 4.53 -0.23
N ARG A 20 0.45 5.47 -1.19
CA ARG A 20 1.59 6.36 -1.48
C ARG A 20 1.92 7.24 -0.27
N GLN A 21 0.92 7.78 0.42
CA GLN A 21 1.13 8.52 1.67
C GLN A 21 1.77 7.63 2.75
N TYR A 22 1.38 6.36 2.86
CA TYR A 22 2.03 5.42 3.78
C TYR A 22 3.49 5.14 3.42
N VAL A 23 3.86 5.12 2.13
CA VAL A 23 5.26 5.05 1.69
C VAL A 23 6.02 6.31 2.13
N LEU A 24 5.47 7.50 1.86
CA LEU A 24 6.09 8.79 2.23
C LEU A 24 6.25 8.95 3.74
N LEU A 25 5.30 8.43 4.52
CA LEU A 25 5.34 8.41 5.98
C LEU A 25 6.29 7.34 6.54
N GLY A 26 6.94 6.53 5.69
CA GLY A 26 7.81 5.42 6.10
C GLY A 26 7.08 4.28 6.81
N LYS A 27 5.75 4.20 6.66
CA LYS A 27 4.91 3.13 7.24
C LYS A 27 5.03 1.82 6.46
N ILE A 28 5.27 1.93 5.15
CA ILE A 28 5.57 0.82 4.24
C ILE A 28 6.70 1.24 3.28
N THR A 29 7.37 0.27 2.67
CA THR A 29 8.39 0.53 1.64
C THR A 29 7.76 0.60 0.24
N ALA A 30 8.50 1.15 -0.73
CA ALA A 30 8.11 1.13 -2.15
C ALA A 30 7.82 -0.30 -2.63
N GLU A 31 8.69 -1.27 -2.31
CA GLU A 31 8.50 -2.69 -2.68
C GLU A 31 7.18 -3.26 -2.12
N GLN A 32 6.80 -2.86 -0.91
CA GLN A 32 5.52 -3.25 -0.32
C GLN A 32 4.34 -2.58 -1.03
N PHE A 33 4.46 -1.31 -1.40
CA PHE A 33 3.47 -0.65 -2.24
C PHE A 33 3.30 -1.39 -3.58
N GLU A 34 4.39 -1.75 -4.24
CA GLU A 34 4.37 -2.50 -5.50
C GLU A 34 3.73 -3.87 -5.32
N THR A 35 4.02 -4.56 -4.21
CA THR A 35 3.42 -5.88 -3.93
C THR A 35 1.91 -5.78 -3.65
N ILE A 36 1.45 -4.70 -3.03
CA ILE A 36 0.02 -4.48 -2.74
C ILE A 36 -0.74 -4.06 -3.99
N THR A 37 -0.17 -3.12 -4.75
CA THR A 37 -0.83 -2.49 -5.90
C THR A 37 -0.61 -3.25 -7.20
N GLN A 38 0.40 -4.13 -7.25
CA GLN A 38 0.94 -4.74 -8.46
C GLN A 38 1.31 -3.73 -9.54
N ILE A 39 1.65 -2.51 -9.13
CA ILE A 39 2.08 -1.41 -10.00
C ILE A 39 3.49 -1.02 -9.59
N SER A 40 4.40 -0.85 -10.56
CA SER A 40 5.74 -0.34 -10.28
C SER A 40 5.71 1.10 -9.75
N TYR A 41 6.41 1.33 -8.65
CA TYR A 41 6.43 2.60 -7.90
C TYR A 41 7.73 3.37 -8.13
#